data_AF-A0A1T2KVT6-F1
#
_entry.id   AF-A0A1T2KVT6-F1
#
_cell.length_a   1.000
_cell.length_b   1.000
_cell.length_c   1.000
_cell.angle_alpha   90.00
_cell.angle_beta   90.00
_cell.angle_gamma   90.00
#
_symmetry.space_group_name_H-M   'P 1'
#
loop_
_entity.id
_entity.type
_entity.pdbx_description
1 polymer ?
#
loop_
_entity_poly.entity_id
_entity_poly.type
_entity_poly.pdbx_seq_one_letter_code
_entity_poly.pdbx_strand_id
1 'polypeptide(L)'
;MEYRIIFYHKHSTSARTRFMLFNEQSVCYPCPFPKLAQLCDEQSDNTVLHPAAILKQIEAEWGLDPDTLKAEGEYQHRVDVPGEEIQIILASIETINPPFEVAEGAGAKFIDLTQARQLPKVELELLRFAYEFVLGG
;
A
#
# COMPACT_ATOMS: atom_id res chain seq x y z
N MET A 1 -12.93 -2.19 12.27
CA MET A 1 -12.55 -2.34 10.84
C MET A 1 -11.08 -2.02 10.77
N GLU A 2 -10.28 -3.04 10.57
CA GLU A 2 -8.86 -2.88 10.31
C GLU A 2 -8.62 -2.55 8.83
N TYR A 3 -7.57 -1.79 8.57
CA TYR A 3 -7.09 -1.49 7.22
C TYR A 3 -5.59 -1.75 7.13
N ARG A 4 -5.13 -2.03 5.90
CA ARG A 4 -3.71 -1.98 5.55
C ARG A 4 -3.54 -1.08 4.34
N ILE A 5 -2.43 -0.36 4.32
CA ILE A 5 -2.09 0.54 3.23
C ILE A 5 -0.85 0.01 2.53
N ILE A 6 -0.90 -0.04 1.21
CA ILE A 6 0.25 -0.25 0.35
C ILE A 6 0.56 1.09 -0.29
N PHE A 7 1.78 1.58 -0.07
CA PHE A 7 2.24 2.83 -0.67
C PHE A 7 3.07 2.54 -1.91
N TYR A 8 2.81 3.30 -2.97
CA TYR A 8 3.60 3.24 -4.18
C TYR A 8 3.98 4.62 -4.70
N HIS A 9 5.10 4.68 -5.42
CA HIS A 9 5.55 5.85 -6.17
C HIS A 9 5.71 5.45 -7.62
N LYS A 10 5.08 6.20 -8.54
CA LYS A 10 5.23 6.03 -9.99
C LYS A 10 5.97 7.24 -10.54
N HIS A 11 7.17 7.01 -11.05
CA HIS A 11 7.96 8.08 -11.64
C HIS A 11 7.40 8.47 -13.03
N SER A 12 6.94 9.71 -13.20
CA SER A 12 6.20 10.16 -14.39
C SER A 12 6.95 9.99 -15.71
N THR A 13 8.29 10.14 -15.71
CA THR A 13 9.09 10.02 -16.95
C THR A 13 9.42 8.58 -17.35
N SER A 14 9.67 7.69 -16.39
CA SER A 14 10.20 6.35 -16.64
C SER A 14 9.16 5.25 -16.46
N ALA A 15 7.96 5.62 -15.98
CA ALA A 15 6.92 4.70 -15.51
C ALA A 15 7.40 3.72 -14.43
N ARG A 16 8.58 3.96 -13.83
CA ARG A 16 9.13 3.08 -12.80
C ARG A 16 8.24 3.15 -11.57
N THR A 17 7.69 2.01 -11.20
CA THR A 17 6.83 1.85 -10.02
C THR A 17 7.62 1.22 -8.89
N ARG A 18 7.62 1.89 -7.74
CA ARG A 18 8.27 1.44 -6.51
C ARG A 18 7.23 1.34 -5.40
N PHE A 19 7.41 0.39 -4.50
CA PHE A 19 6.56 0.17 -3.34
C PHE A 19 7.36 0.41 -2.06
N MET A 20 6.69 0.83 -0.98
CA MET A 20 7.33 0.93 0.33
C MET A 20 7.37 -0.44 1.02
N LEU A 21 8.56 -0.84 1.46
CA LEU A 21 8.83 -2.03 2.26
C LEU A 21 9.17 -1.62 3.68
N PHE A 22 8.29 -1.92 4.62
CA PHE A 22 8.41 -1.68 6.06
C PHE A 22 9.13 -2.84 6.75
N ASN A 23 10.03 -2.49 7.68
CA ASN A 23 10.78 -3.45 8.52
C ASN A 23 11.42 -4.60 7.73
N GLU A 24 11.75 -4.35 6.45
CA GLU A 24 12.34 -5.30 5.51
C GLU A 24 11.51 -6.56 5.19
N GLN A 25 10.26 -6.63 5.65
CA GLN A 25 9.48 -7.88 5.63
C GLN A 25 8.05 -7.73 5.12
N SER A 26 7.54 -6.50 4.99
CA SER A 26 6.15 -6.27 4.56
C SER A 26 5.97 -4.97 3.81
N VAL A 27 5.08 -4.96 2.84
CA VAL A 27 4.65 -3.75 2.13
C VAL A 27 3.36 -3.15 2.71
N CYS A 28 2.84 -3.76 3.77
CA CYS A 28 1.61 -3.36 4.41
C CYS A 28 1.91 -2.48 5.63
N TYR A 29 1.34 -1.29 5.65
CA TYR A 29 1.35 -0.38 6.79
C TYR A 29 -0.01 -0.40 7.51
N PRO A 30 -0.08 -0.28 8.85
CA PRO A 30 1.04 -0.10 9.78
C PRO A 30 1.75 -1.41 10.17
N CYS A 31 1.14 -2.57 9.91
CA CYS A 31 1.68 -3.86 10.33
C CYS A 31 1.53 -4.93 9.24
N PRO A 32 2.41 -5.95 9.22
CA PRO A 32 2.29 -7.10 8.34
C PRO A 32 1.02 -7.92 8.61
N PHE A 33 0.68 -8.79 7.67
CA PHE A 33 -0.36 -9.79 7.87
C PHE A 33 0.09 -10.96 8.75
N PRO A 34 -0.82 -11.57 9.52
CA PRO A 34 -0.54 -12.84 10.19
C PRO A 34 -0.34 -13.95 9.15
N LYS A 35 0.35 -15.04 9.53
CA LYS A 35 0.71 -16.15 8.62
C LYS A 35 -0.48 -16.83 7.92
N LEU A 36 -1.67 -16.76 8.51
CA LEU A 36 -2.88 -17.41 8.00
C LEU A 36 -3.72 -16.48 7.11
N ALA A 37 -3.22 -15.30 6.76
CA ALA A 37 -3.91 -14.35 5.92
C ALA A 37 -4.10 -14.88 4.48
N GLN A 38 -5.30 -14.70 3.93
CA GLN A 38 -5.66 -15.10 2.58
C GLN A 38 -6.40 -13.97 1.87
N LEU A 39 -6.19 -13.85 0.56
CA LEU A 39 -6.93 -12.86 -0.22
C LEU A 39 -8.40 -13.28 -0.34
N CYS A 40 -9.33 -12.35 -0.11
CA CYS A 40 -10.74 -12.58 -0.41
C CYS A 40 -10.98 -12.45 -1.92
N ASP A 41 -11.66 -13.43 -2.50
CA ASP A 41 -12.06 -13.43 -3.92
C ASP A 41 -13.31 -12.56 -4.18
N GLU A 42 -14.10 -12.26 -3.14
CA GLU A 42 -15.38 -11.57 -3.26
C GLU A 42 -15.25 -10.05 -3.13
N GLN A 43 -15.57 -9.32 -4.20
CA GLN A 43 -15.76 -7.87 -4.17
C GLN A 43 -17.08 -7.56 -3.44
N SER A 44 -17.00 -7.12 -2.19
CA SER A 44 -18.16 -6.70 -1.41
C SER A 44 -18.38 -5.18 -1.52
N ASP A 45 -19.61 -4.77 -1.84
CA ASP A 45 -20.06 -3.38 -2.11
C ASP A 45 -20.01 -2.45 -0.87
N ASN A 46 -19.73 -2.99 0.32
CA ASN A 46 -19.74 -2.22 1.56
C ASN A 46 -18.36 -1.64 1.88
N THR A 47 -18.14 -0.35 1.61
CA THR A 47 -16.95 0.36 2.10
C THR A 47 -17.34 1.63 2.86
N VAL A 48 -17.18 1.60 4.18
CA VAL A 48 -17.42 2.73 5.12
C VAL A 48 -16.08 3.37 5.58
N LEU A 49 -14.97 3.00 4.95
CA LEU A 49 -13.67 3.61 5.25
C LEU A 49 -13.48 4.87 4.40
N HIS A 50 -13.14 6.00 5.02
CA HIS A 50 -12.77 7.23 4.31
C HIS A 50 -11.24 7.27 4.14
N PRO A 51 -10.67 6.69 3.06
CA PRO A 51 -9.22 6.55 2.93
C PRO A 51 -8.51 7.90 2.92
N ALA A 52 -9.15 8.95 2.38
CA ALA A 52 -8.59 10.31 2.38
C ALA A 52 -8.32 10.86 3.80
N ALA A 53 -9.16 10.54 4.79
CA ALA A 53 -8.94 11.00 6.17
C ALA A 53 -7.75 10.28 6.82
N ILE A 54 -7.60 8.98 6.54
CA ILE A 54 -6.48 8.17 7.02
C ILE A 54 -5.17 8.66 6.41
N LEU A 55 -5.14 8.89 5.09
CA LEU A 55 -3.95 9.38 4.41
C LEU A 55 -3.52 10.76 4.93
N LYS A 56 -4.46 11.69 5.16
CA LYS A 56 -4.16 12.99 5.77
C LYS A 56 -3.51 12.90 7.15
N GLN A 57 -3.92 11.92 7.95
CA GLN A 57 -3.30 11.68 9.25
C GLN A 57 -1.86 11.18 9.08
N ILE A 58 -1.62 10.32 8.10
CA ILE A 58 -0.28 9.78 7.80
C ILE A 58 0.63 10.87 7.23
N GLU A 59 0.12 11.77 6.37
CA GLU A 59 0.86 12.94 5.90
C GLU A 59 1.35 13.78 7.08
N ALA A 60 0.47 14.05 8.04
CA ALA A 60 0.83 14.80 9.24
C ALA A 60 1.83 14.05 10.14
N GLU A 61 1.70 12.72 10.29
CA GLU A 61 2.63 11.88 11.05
C GLU A 61 4.03 11.87 10.42
N TRP A 62 4.09 11.75 9.10
CA TRP A 62 5.34 11.64 8.33
C TRP A 62 5.94 12.99 7.93
N GLY A 63 5.27 14.10 8.29
CA GLY A 63 5.73 15.44 7.95
C GLY A 63 5.70 15.74 6.45
N LEU A 64 4.81 15.09 5.71
CA LEU A 64 4.59 15.34 4.29
C LEU A 64 3.71 16.59 4.10
N ASP A 65 3.87 17.23 2.94
CA ASP A 65 2.93 18.25 2.49
C ASP A 65 1.53 17.64 2.31
N PRO A 66 0.46 18.41 2.58
CA PRO A 66 -0.91 17.94 2.37
C PRO A 66 -1.16 17.58 0.90
N ASP A 67 -1.97 16.55 0.67
CA ASP A 67 -2.32 16.02 -0.66
C ASP A 67 -1.14 15.40 -1.44
N THR A 68 -0.05 15.06 -0.73
CA THR A 68 1.05 14.23 -1.24
C THR A 68 0.62 12.77 -1.44
N LEU A 69 -0.26 12.26 -0.57
CA LEU A 69 -0.78 10.91 -0.60
C LEU A 69 -2.19 10.89 -1.18
N LYS A 70 -2.42 10.08 -2.22
CA LYS A 70 -3.75 9.87 -2.80
C LYS A 70 -4.16 8.42 -2.74
N ALA A 71 -5.43 8.18 -2.43
CA ALA A 71 -5.99 6.83 -2.39
C ALA A 71 -6.51 6.44 -3.78
N GLU A 72 -6.16 5.25 -4.25
CA GLU A 72 -6.68 4.66 -5.47
C GLU A 72 -8.04 4.01 -5.17
N GLY A 73 -9.14 4.76 -5.34
CA GLY A 73 -10.49 4.33 -4.93
C GLY A 73 -11.05 3.11 -5.67
N GLU A 74 -10.52 2.83 -6.86
CA GLU A 74 -10.86 1.65 -7.67
C GLU A 74 -10.09 0.39 -7.24
N TYR A 75 -9.05 0.54 -6.41
CA TYR A 75 -8.31 -0.59 -5.85
C TYR A 75 -9.04 -1.13 -4.61
N GLN A 76 -9.89 -2.14 -4.80
CA GLN A 76 -10.79 -2.67 -3.77
C GLN A 76 -10.49 -4.14 -3.44
N HIS A 77 -9.35 -4.38 -2.78
CA HIS A 77 -8.97 -5.71 -2.31
C HIS A 77 -9.17 -5.86 -0.80
N ARG A 78 -9.40 -7.10 -0.36
CA ARG A 78 -9.54 -7.48 1.05
C ARG A 78 -8.73 -8.74 1.35
N VAL A 79 -8.33 -8.85 2.60
CA VAL A 79 -7.61 -10.01 3.12
C VAL A 79 -8.37 -10.57 4.32
N ASP A 80 -8.76 -11.83 4.22
CA ASP A 80 -9.28 -12.61 5.33
C ASP A 80 -8.12 -12.96 6.27
N VAL A 81 -8.30 -12.63 7.54
CA VAL A 81 -7.45 -13.13 8.63
C VAL A 81 -8.35 -13.81 9.66
N PRO A 82 -7.82 -14.74 10.47
CA PRO A 82 -8.64 -15.45 11.44
C PRO A 82 -9.40 -14.51 12.39
N GLY A 83 -10.70 -14.34 12.15
CA GLY A 83 -11.60 -13.53 12.98
C GLY A 83 -11.98 -12.16 12.41
N GLU A 84 -11.36 -11.69 11.32
CA GLU A 84 -11.71 -10.41 10.69
C GLU A 84 -11.28 -10.28 9.23
N GLU A 85 -11.94 -9.39 8.51
CA GLU A 85 -11.55 -8.97 7.16
C GLU A 85 -10.81 -7.64 7.22
N ILE A 86 -9.65 -7.56 6.59
CA ILE A 86 -8.85 -6.35 6.51
C ILE A 86 -8.96 -5.75 5.12
N GLN A 87 -9.37 -4.48 5.05
CA GLN A 87 -9.44 -3.74 3.80
C GLN A 87 -8.05 -3.25 3.36
N ILE A 88 -7.74 -3.41 2.07
CA ILE A 88 -6.50 -2.91 1.49
C ILE A 88 -6.75 -1.58 0.79
N ILE A 89 -5.96 -0.58 1.16
CA ILE A 89 -5.92 0.73 0.53
C ILE A 89 -4.63 0.79 -0.27
N LEU A 90 -4.72 1.12 -1.56
CA LEU A 90 -3.55 1.47 -2.34
C LEU A 90 -3.41 3.00 -2.34
N ALA A 91 -2.22 3.49 -2.01
CA ALA A 91 -1.94 4.92 -1.93
C ALA A 91 -0.76 5.30 -2.82
N SER A 92 -0.99 6.24 -3.74
CA SER A 92 0.04 6.89 -4.56
C SER A 92 0.72 8.01 -3.79
N ILE A 93 2.05 8.10 -3.97
CA ILE A 93 2.88 9.21 -3.50
C ILE A 93 3.14 10.13 -4.70
N GLU A 94 2.56 11.32 -4.68
CA GLU A 94 2.49 12.26 -5.80
C GLU A 94 3.67 13.25 -5.84
N THR A 95 4.84 12.80 -5.38
CA THR A 95 6.08 13.60 -5.44
C THR A 95 6.83 13.34 -6.74
N ILE A 96 7.67 14.30 -7.18
CA ILE A 96 8.53 14.11 -8.37
C ILE A 96 9.51 12.95 -8.14
N ASN A 97 10.21 12.98 -7.02
CA ASN A 97 11.12 11.94 -6.59
C ASN A 97 10.55 11.22 -5.37
N PRO A 98 10.76 9.90 -5.23
CA PRO A 98 10.29 9.19 -4.06
C PRO A 98 10.94 9.77 -2.78
N PRO A 99 10.16 10.04 -1.72
CA PRO A 99 10.65 10.68 -0.50
C PRO A 99 11.40 9.67 0.36
N PHE A 100 12.64 9.35 -0.02
CA PHE A 100 13.45 8.32 0.63
C PHE A 100 13.67 8.61 2.13
N GLU A 101 13.98 9.85 2.48
CA GLU A 101 14.24 10.23 3.88
C GLU A 101 13.01 10.03 4.77
N VAL A 102 11.82 10.33 4.24
CA VAL A 102 10.55 10.12 4.95
C VAL A 102 10.26 8.64 5.12
N ALA A 103 10.46 7.85 4.05
CA ALA A 103 10.31 6.41 4.12
C ALA A 103 11.26 5.80 5.16
N GLU A 104 12.53 6.18 5.17
CA GLU A 104 13.51 5.71 6.15
C GLU A 104 13.14 6.11 7.57
N GLY A 105 12.66 7.34 7.78
CA GLY A 105 12.14 7.81 9.07
C GLY A 105 10.93 7.01 9.56
N ALA A 106 10.11 6.50 8.63
CA ALA A 106 8.99 5.60 8.90
C ALA A 106 9.39 4.11 9.01
N GLY A 107 10.69 3.79 8.99
CA GLY A 107 11.20 2.40 9.03
C GLY A 107 10.96 1.61 7.74
N ALA A 108 10.83 2.32 6.62
CA ALA A 108 10.54 1.79 5.31
C ALA A 108 11.65 2.09 4.29
N LYS A 109 11.68 1.33 3.21
CA LYS A 109 12.52 1.61 2.03
C LYS A 109 11.74 1.36 0.75
N PHE A 110 12.11 2.06 -0.32
CA PHE A 110 11.50 1.81 -1.62
C PHE A 110 12.11 0.58 -2.30
N ILE A 111 11.25 -0.29 -2.81
CA ILE A 111 11.63 -1.49 -3.56
C ILE A 111 10.87 -1.58 -4.89
N ASP A 112 11.48 -2.18 -5.91
CA ASP A 112 10.76 -2.59 -7.12
C ASP A 112 10.06 -3.95 -6.90
N LEU A 113 9.06 -4.28 -7.72
CA LEU A 113 8.31 -5.55 -7.64
C LEU A 113 9.23 -6.80 -7.66
N THR A 114 10.35 -6.72 -8.40
CA THR A 114 11.32 -7.84 -8.50
C THR A 114 12.10 -8.07 -7.20
N GLN A 115 12.13 -7.10 -6.29
CA GLN A 115 12.78 -7.21 -4.98
C GLN A 115 11.83 -7.73 -3.90
N ALA A 116 10.52 -7.74 -4.14
CA ALA A 116 9.49 -8.22 -3.22
C ALA A 116 9.43 -9.75 -3.07
N ARG A 117 10.25 -10.53 -3.79
CA ARG A 117 10.16 -12.01 -3.88
C ARG A 117 10.18 -12.78 -2.55
N GLN A 118 10.68 -12.17 -1.47
CA GLN A 118 10.75 -12.79 -0.14
C GLN A 118 9.51 -12.49 0.73
N LEU A 119 8.57 -11.69 0.24
CA LEU A 119 7.37 -11.32 0.97
C LEU A 119 6.40 -12.50 1.09
N PRO A 120 5.48 -12.45 2.09
CA PRO A 120 4.39 -13.40 2.19
C PRO A 120 3.58 -13.48 0.90
N LYS A 121 3.05 -14.67 0.58
CA LYS A 121 2.31 -14.92 -0.66
C LYS A 121 1.13 -13.94 -0.84
N VAL A 122 0.39 -13.64 0.23
CA VAL A 122 -0.72 -12.68 0.18
C VAL A 122 -0.26 -11.29 -0.23
N GLU A 123 0.88 -10.82 0.28
CA GLU A 123 1.43 -9.52 -0.05
C GLU A 123 1.99 -9.48 -1.47
N LEU A 124 2.59 -10.58 -1.94
CA LEU A 124 3.02 -10.72 -3.33
C LEU A 124 1.85 -10.62 -4.31
N GLU A 125 0.72 -11.28 -4.02
CA GLU A 125 -0.48 -11.18 -4.85
C GLU A 125 -1.06 -9.77 -4.82
N LEU A 126 -1.13 -9.12 -3.65
CA LEU A 126 -1.56 -7.73 -3.54
C LEU A 126 -0.66 -6.77 -4.33
N LEU A 127 0.67 -6.92 -4.24
CA LEU A 127 1.59 -6.12 -5.05
C LEU A 127 1.42 -6.35 -6.54
N ARG A 128 1.13 -7.58 -6.94
CA ARG A 128 0.84 -7.92 -8.33
C ARG A 128 -0.42 -7.18 -8.80
N PHE A 129 -1.52 -7.25 -8.05
CA PHE A 129 -2.75 -6.50 -8.39
C PHE A 129 -2.52 -5.00 -8.42
N ALA A 130 -1.79 -4.46 -7.44
CA ALA A 130 -1.44 -3.04 -7.40
C ALA A 130 -0.61 -2.64 -8.62
N TYR A 131 0.37 -3.46 -9.01
CA TYR A 131 1.17 -3.20 -10.20
C TYR A 131 0.34 -3.26 -11.49
N GLU A 132 -0.54 -4.25 -11.63
CA GLU A 132 -1.47 -4.36 -12.76
C GLU A 132 -2.42 -3.15 -12.83
N PHE A 133 -2.94 -2.71 -11.69
CA PHE A 133 -3.76 -1.50 -11.57
C PHE A 133 -2.99 -0.24 -12.01
N VAL A 134 -1.77 -0.05 -11.51
CA VAL A 134 -0.93 1.13 -11.81
C VAL A 134 -0.47 1.18 -13.27
N LEU A 135 -0.39 0.03 -13.93
CA LEU A 135 0.07 -0.10 -15.32
C LEU A 135 -1.09 -0.09 -16.33
N GLY A 136 -2.26 -0.60 -15.93
CA GLY A 136 -3.49 -0.65 -16.73
C GLY A 136 -4.39 0.58 -16.61
N GLY A 137 -4.17 1.43 -15.59
CA GLY A 137 -4.82 2.73 -15.42
C GLY A 137 -4.23 3.86 -16.25
#